data_AF-A0A5C6AG70-F1
#
_entry.id   AF-A0A5C6AG70-F1
#
_cell.length_a   1.000
_cell.length_b   1.000
_cell.length_c   1.000
_cell.angle_alpha   90.00
_cell.angle_beta   90.00
_cell.angle_gamma   90.00
#
_symmetry.space_group_name_H-M   'P 1'
#
loop_
_entity.id
_entity.type
_entity.pdbx_description
1 polymer ?
#
loop_
_entity_poly.entity_id
_entity_poly.type
_entity_poly.pdbx_seq_one_letter_code
_entity_poly.pdbx_strand_id
1 'polypeptide(L)'
;MAKLSFSVHRLRQSLMMAIVIPVVGMAAGVGLFDNHSAHAIEGTELNASVGLWAPLLPDIEAATTTDGESIGTIVGLRGHHRFEGYRTSIEGGVQYGVTDDVEMFGFDALLRDTWSFGIGDLSAGTGYSQMNWKQEGAGGFIDSDYRGAKVVGGWETAFGRRPLWIDLTLGLYDLNGKYSNVAGVVQAEIDEFTTTWGLDIKSDVKFFGIPGRAVFGITYLEDFTTWKGGAIGTDDAVVLTGALELLVY
;
A
#
# COMPACT_ATOMS: atom_id res chain seq x y z
N MET A 1 -25.95 -21.89 -7.18
CA MET A 1 -24.90 -21.56 -6.21
C MET A 1 -23.59 -22.32 -6.49
N ALA A 2 -23.03 -22.24 -7.70
CA ALA A 2 -21.74 -22.89 -8.03
C ALA A 2 -20.90 -22.12 -9.07
N LYS A 3 -21.32 -20.90 -9.45
CA LYS A 3 -20.64 -20.07 -10.47
C LYS A 3 -19.69 -19.01 -9.89
N LEU A 4 -19.90 -18.56 -8.65
CA LEU A 4 -19.06 -17.57 -7.97
C LEU A 4 -17.74 -18.15 -7.42
N SER A 5 -17.72 -19.43 -7.04
CA SER A 5 -16.51 -20.10 -6.53
C SER A 5 -15.42 -20.31 -7.60
N PHE A 6 -15.80 -20.36 -8.88
CA PHE A 6 -14.87 -20.63 -9.98
C PHE A 6 -14.11 -19.39 -10.46
N SER A 7 -14.68 -18.18 -10.26
CA SER A 7 -14.07 -16.92 -10.68
C SER A 7 -12.92 -16.50 -9.74
N VAL A 8 -13.15 -16.61 -8.42
CA VAL A 8 -12.15 -16.31 -7.39
C VAL A 8 -10.93 -17.23 -7.49
N HIS A 9 -11.10 -18.48 -7.91
CA HIS A 9 -10.00 -19.43 -8.07
C HIS A 9 -9.11 -19.12 -9.29
N ARG A 10 -9.67 -18.59 -10.39
CA ARG A 10 -8.88 -18.15 -11.56
C ARG A 10 -8.19 -16.82 -11.34
N LEU A 11 -8.80 -15.90 -10.58
CA LEU A 11 -8.17 -14.65 -10.17
C LEU A 11 -6.97 -14.93 -9.26
N ARG A 12 -7.11 -15.84 -8.27
CA ARG A 12 -5.99 -16.27 -7.40
C ARG A 12 -4.82 -16.89 -8.16
N GLN A 13 -5.07 -17.64 -9.23
CA GLN A 13 -4.01 -18.24 -10.06
C GLN A 13 -3.31 -17.23 -10.98
N SER A 14 -4.04 -16.26 -11.56
CA SER A 14 -3.44 -15.19 -12.36
C SER A 14 -2.70 -14.17 -11.49
N LEU A 15 -3.22 -13.87 -10.29
CA LEU A 15 -2.55 -13.00 -9.31
C LEU A 15 -1.27 -13.66 -8.77
N MET A 16 -1.29 -14.98 -8.49
CA MET A 16 -0.06 -15.71 -8.16
C MET A 16 0.98 -15.68 -9.29
N MET A 17 0.56 -15.73 -10.56
CA MET A 17 1.49 -15.57 -11.69
C MET A 17 2.02 -14.13 -11.83
N ALA A 18 1.18 -13.12 -11.59
CA ALA A 18 1.56 -11.71 -11.59
C ALA A 18 2.47 -11.32 -10.42
N ILE A 19 2.43 -12.04 -9.29
CA ILE A 19 3.33 -11.89 -8.15
C ILE A 19 4.69 -12.59 -8.39
N VAL A 20 4.69 -13.73 -9.09
CA VAL A 20 5.94 -14.46 -9.38
C VAL A 20 6.82 -13.74 -10.42
N ILE A 21 6.22 -13.01 -11.36
CA ILE A 21 6.99 -12.35 -12.45
C ILE A 21 7.88 -11.18 -11.96
N PRO A 22 7.44 -10.24 -11.09
CA PRO A 22 8.32 -9.22 -10.53
C PRO A 22 9.32 -9.80 -9.52
N VAL A 23 8.93 -10.79 -8.72
CA VAL A 23 9.85 -11.46 -7.77
C VAL A 23 10.96 -12.23 -8.50
N VAL A 24 10.65 -12.87 -9.63
CA VAL A 24 11.64 -13.54 -10.49
C VAL A 24 12.38 -12.54 -11.40
N GLY A 25 11.73 -11.44 -11.82
CA GLY A 25 12.36 -10.33 -12.55
C GLY A 25 13.44 -9.63 -11.74
N MET A 26 13.23 -9.47 -10.43
CA MET A 26 14.26 -9.03 -9.50
C MET A 26 15.46 -10.00 -9.48
N ALA A 27 15.24 -11.32 -9.61
CA ALA A 27 16.33 -12.30 -9.69
C ALA A 27 17.19 -12.12 -10.96
N ALA A 28 16.59 -11.77 -12.10
CA ALA A 28 17.21 -11.85 -13.43
C ALA A 28 17.81 -10.54 -13.99
N GLY A 29 17.67 -9.40 -13.32
CA GLY A 29 18.18 -8.11 -13.79
C GLY A 29 19.73 -7.99 -13.77
N VAL A 30 20.34 -7.98 -14.95
CA VAL A 30 21.77 -7.77 -15.18
C VAL A 30 22.11 -6.28 -15.03
N GLY A 31 22.91 -5.91 -14.00
CA GLY A 31 23.79 -4.72 -14.05
C GLY A 31 23.38 -3.41 -13.34
N LEU A 32 22.27 -3.35 -12.61
CA LEU A 32 21.75 -2.09 -12.01
C LEU A 32 21.76 -2.03 -10.46
N PHE A 33 22.53 -2.86 -9.76
CA PHE A 33 22.37 -3.06 -8.31
C PHE A 33 23.71 -2.94 -7.56
N ASP A 34 23.73 -2.27 -6.41
CA ASP A 34 24.91 -2.18 -5.54
C ASP A 34 24.99 -3.34 -4.54
N ASN A 35 26.22 -3.72 -4.19
CA ASN A 35 26.54 -4.91 -3.40
C ASN A 35 26.74 -4.56 -1.91
N HIS A 36 25.67 -4.42 -1.12
CA HIS A 36 25.78 -4.26 0.34
C HIS A 36 24.67 -5.04 1.08
N SER A 37 24.94 -5.39 2.34
CA SER A 37 23.90 -5.91 3.24
C SER A 37 22.88 -4.81 3.53
N ALA A 38 21.59 -5.16 3.59
CA ALA A 38 20.56 -4.24 4.08
C ALA A 38 20.89 -3.94 5.54
N HIS A 39 21.03 -2.65 5.85
CA HIS A 39 21.24 -2.20 7.21
C HIS A 39 20.18 -1.16 7.52
N ALA A 40 19.72 -1.25 8.75
CA ALA A 40 18.76 -0.33 9.27
C ALA A 40 19.36 1.08 9.25
N ILE A 41 18.65 2.01 8.62
CA ILE A 41 19.11 3.38 8.36
C ILE A 41 19.48 4.10 9.66
N GLU A 42 20.69 4.67 9.71
CA GLU A 42 21.12 5.55 10.81
C GLU A 42 20.87 7.02 10.46
N GLY A 43 20.42 7.80 11.45
CA GLY A 43 20.19 9.24 11.27
C GLY A 43 18.88 9.58 10.56
N THR A 44 18.88 10.69 9.82
CA THR A 44 17.71 11.23 9.13
C THR A 44 17.75 10.87 7.65
N GLU A 45 16.61 10.42 7.11
CA GLU A 45 16.39 10.31 5.69
C GLU A 45 15.07 10.95 5.27
N LEU A 46 15.07 11.59 4.11
CA LEU A 46 13.87 12.01 3.40
C LEU A 46 13.83 11.34 2.02
N ASN A 47 12.77 10.59 1.78
CA ASN A 47 12.56 9.84 0.56
C ASN A 47 11.33 10.38 -0.18
N ALA A 48 11.45 10.58 -1.49
CA ALA A 48 10.30 10.82 -2.37
C ALA A 48 10.07 9.60 -3.25
N SER A 49 8.82 9.25 -3.48
CA SER A 49 8.45 8.12 -4.33
C SER A 49 7.52 8.50 -5.45
N VAL A 50 7.68 7.81 -6.59
CA VAL A 50 6.75 7.86 -7.72
C VAL A 50 6.61 6.46 -8.29
N GLY A 51 5.39 6.08 -8.62
CA GLY A 51 5.09 4.73 -9.05
C GLY A 51 3.75 4.59 -9.74
N LEU A 52 3.46 3.34 -10.07
CA LEU A 52 2.15 2.89 -10.51
C LEU A 52 1.42 2.26 -9.34
N TRP A 53 0.11 2.38 -9.35
CA TRP A 53 -0.76 1.65 -8.45
C TRP A 53 -1.99 1.16 -9.20
N ALA A 54 -2.59 0.09 -8.72
CA ALA A 54 -3.81 -0.48 -9.26
C ALA A 54 -4.73 -0.81 -8.08
N PRO A 55 -5.65 0.08 -7.71
CA PRO A 55 -6.72 -0.25 -6.80
C PRO A 55 -7.72 -1.18 -7.52
N LEU A 56 -7.97 -2.34 -6.95
CA LEU A 56 -9.00 -3.29 -7.34
C LEU A 56 -10.13 -3.16 -6.31
N LEU A 57 -10.98 -2.17 -6.53
CA LEU A 57 -12.08 -1.84 -5.63
C LEU A 57 -13.38 -2.54 -6.07
N PRO A 58 -14.32 -2.77 -5.14
CA PRO A 58 -15.65 -3.24 -5.48
C PRO A 58 -16.38 -2.27 -6.42
N ASP A 59 -17.22 -2.83 -7.30
CA ASP A 59 -18.04 -2.04 -8.22
C ASP A 59 -19.17 -1.28 -7.51
N ILE A 60 -19.46 -0.09 -8.04
CA ILE A 60 -20.60 0.73 -7.65
C ILE A 60 -21.79 0.40 -8.58
N GLU A 61 -22.82 -0.28 -8.07
CA GLU A 61 -23.99 -0.67 -8.90
C GLU A 61 -24.87 0.52 -9.33
N ALA A 62 -24.52 1.75 -8.97
CA ALA A 62 -25.32 2.95 -9.27
C ALA A 62 -25.34 3.34 -10.75
N ALA A 63 -24.45 2.80 -11.60
CA ALA A 63 -24.47 3.06 -13.04
C ALA A 63 -23.70 2.02 -13.86
N THR A 64 -23.91 2.04 -15.18
CA THR A 64 -23.28 1.17 -16.17
C THR A 64 -21.76 1.11 -16.03
N THR A 65 -21.27 0.03 -15.42
CA THR A 65 -19.94 -0.60 -15.53
C THR A 65 -18.82 0.30 -16.06
N THR A 66 -18.28 1.14 -15.19
CA THR A 66 -16.83 1.34 -15.15
C THR A 66 -16.34 0.43 -14.04
N ASP A 67 -15.74 -0.68 -14.43
CA ASP A 67 -15.06 -1.59 -13.51
C ASP A 67 -14.07 -0.72 -12.71
N GLY A 68 -14.13 -0.72 -11.38
CA GLY A 68 -13.24 0.09 -10.52
C GLY A 68 -11.77 -0.33 -10.57
N GLU A 69 -11.38 -1.07 -11.61
CA GLU A 69 -10.05 -1.57 -11.91
C GLU A 69 -9.37 -0.61 -12.88
N SER A 70 -8.61 0.34 -12.34
CA SER A 70 -7.80 1.27 -13.14
C SER A 70 -6.36 1.29 -12.66
N ILE A 71 -5.42 1.50 -13.59
CA ILE A 71 -4.00 1.68 -13.28
C ILE A 71 -3.73 3.17 -13.25
N GLY A 72 -3.23 3.64 -12.13
CA GLY A 72 -2.96 5.05 -11.90
C GLY A 72 -1.51 5.33 -11.56
N THR A 73 -1.30 6.55 -11.07
CA THR A 73 -0.02 6.99 -10.52
C THR A 73 -0.13 7.14 -9.00
N ILE A 74 0.91 6.74 -8.29
CA ILE A 74 1.07 7.00 -6.86
C ILE A 74 2.35 7.79 -6.62
N VAL A 75 2.26 8.79 -5.75
CA VAL A 75 3.39 9.58 -5.28
C VAL A 75 3.43 9.59 -3.76
N GLY A 76 4.63 9.72 -3.20
CA GLY A 76 4.79 9.76 -1.76
C GLY A 76 5.99 10.56 -1.30
N LEU A 77 5.93 10.96 -0.03
CA LEU A 77 7.04 11.56 0.70
C LEU A 77 7.13 10.86 2.05
N ARG A 78 8.29 10.34 2.40
CA ARG A 78 8.54 9.65 3.68
C ARG A 78 9.77 10.22 4.36
N GLY A 79 9.62 10.60 5.61
CA GLY A 79 10.72 10.92 6.51
C GLY A 79 10.97 9.78 7.48
N HIS A 80 12.24 9.52 7.77
CA HIS A 80 12.69 8.61 8.81
C HIS A 80 13.77 9.32 9.63
N HIS A 81 13.70 9.21 10.96
CA HIS A 81 14.80 9.62 11.82
C HIS A 81 15.04 8.58 12.90
N ARG A 82 16.26 8.02 12.95
CA ARG A 82 16.72 7.20 14.05
C ARG A 82 17.58 8.01 15.00
N PHE A 83 17.23 7.96 16.28
CA PHE A 83 18.00 8.62 17.34
C PHE A 83 19.31 7.88 17.59
N GLU A 84 20.41 8.63 17.63
CA GLU A 84 21.74 8.08 17.94
C GLU A 84 21.75 7.35 19.29
N GLY A 85 22.27 6.12 19.31
CA GLY A 85 22.34 5.30 20.51
C GLY A 85 21.02 4.64 20.93
N TYR A 86 19.92 4.88 20.20
CA TYR A 86 18.63 4.22 20.41
C TYR A 86 18.29 3.30 19.24
N ARG A 87 17.51 2.26 19.53
CA ARG A 87 16.95 1.34 18.52
C ARG A 87 15.72 1.90 17.82
N THR A 88 15.17 2.99 18.37
CA THR A 88 13.90 3.57 17.97
C THR A 88 14.09 4.62 16.87
N SER A 89 13.25 4.54 15.85
CA SER A 89 13.04 5.56 14.84
C SER A 89 11.64 6.16 14.93
N ILE A 90 11.55 7.42 14.48
CA ILE A 90 10.28 8.06 14.11
C ILE A 90 10.19 8.03 12.59
N GLU A 91 9.05 7.57 12.09
CA GLU A 91 8.75 7.53 10.66
C GLU A 91 7.48 8.34 10.40
N GLY A 92 7.47 9.10 9.31
CA GLY A 92 6.31 9.86 8.87
C GLY A 92 6.19 9.77 7.37
N GLY A 93 4.97 9.64 6.86
CA GLY A 93 4.72 9.50 5.44
C GLY A 93 3.44 10.16 4.99
N VAL A 94 3.45 10.70 3.79
CA VAL A 94 2.24 11.04 3.03
C VAL A 94 2.29 10.34 1.69
N GLN A 95 1.13 9.90 1.21
CA GLN A 95 0.96 9.30 -0.10
C GLN A 95 -0.28 9.84 -0.78
N TYR A 96 -0.22 9.98 -2.10
CA TYR A 96 -1.36 10.34 -2.93
C TYR A 96 -1.38 9.45 -4.16
N GLY A 97 -2.46 8.71 -4.33
CA GLY A 97 -2.74 7.86 -5.48
C GLY A 97 -3.91 8.41 -6.28
N VAL A 98 -3.80 8.36 -7.60
CA VAL A 98 -4.87 8.79 -8.51
C VAL A 98 -4.96 7.85 -9.71
N THR A 99 -6.18 7.45 -10.07
CA THR A 99 -6.57 6.80 -11.33
C THR A 99 -7.55 7.73 -12.07
N ASP A 100 -8.23 7.24 -13.11
CA ASP A 100 -9.28 8.00 -13.80
C ASP A 100 -10.53 8.25 -12.92
N ASP A 101 -10.75 7.40 -11.93
CA ASP A 101 -11.99 7.24 -11.18
C ASP A 101 -11.77 7.02 -9.67
N VAL A 102 -10.53 6.89 -9.21
CA VAL A 102 -10.18 6.65 -7.81
C VAL A 102 -9.07 7.61 -7.37
N GLU A 103 -9.27 8.24 -6.23
CA GLU A 103 -8.25 9.01 -5.52
C GLU A 103 -8.05 8.45 -4.12
N MET A 104 -6.80 8.45 -3.66
CA MET A 104 -6.45 8.10 -2.29
C MET A 104 -5.43 9.08 -1.74
N PHE A 105 -5.70 9.61 -0.55
CA PHE A 105 -4.72 10.30 0.26
C PHE A 105 -4.42 9.47 1.51
N GLY A 106 -3.15 9.26 1.82
CA GLY A 106 -2.73 8.53 3.02
C GLY A 106 -1.71 9.31 3.83
N PHE A 107 -1.77 9.13 5.15
CA PHE A 107 -0.78 9.67 6.08
C PHE A 107 -0.48 8.65 7.18
N ASP A 108 0.80 8.47 7.47
CA ASP A 108 1.30 7.61 8.54
C ASP A 108 2.26 8.40 9.45
N ALA A 109 2.20 8.12 10.75
CA ALA A 109 3.20 8.54 11.73
C ALA A 109 3.48 7.39 12.70
N LEU A 110 4.68 6.81 12.63
CA LEU A 110 5.05 5.58 13.31
C LEU A 110 6.26 5.77 14.24
N LEU A 111 6.27 4.98 15.31
CA LEU A 111 7.45 4.71 16.12
C LEU A 111 7.87 3.27 15.87
N ARG A 112 9.14 3.03 15.58
CA ARG A 112 9.64 1.71 15.20
C ARG A 112 10.97 1.39 15.85
N ASP A 113 11.06 0.23 16.50
CA ASP A 113 12.31 -0.29 17.03
C ASP A 113 12.95 -1.25 16.04
N THR A 114 14.29 -1.25 15.99
CA THR A 114 15.07 -2.18 15.16
C THR A 114 16.14 -2.90 15.98
N TRP A 115 16.26 -4.20 15.77
CA TRP A 115 17.17 -5.11 16.43
C TRP A 115 18.04 -5.82 15.39
N SER A 116 19.35 -5.68 15.54
CA SER A 116 20.29 -6.33 14.64
C SER A 116 20.66 -7.73 15.10
N PHE A 117 20.60 -8.67 14.15
CA PHE A 117 21.03 -10.06 14.32
C PHE A 117 22.06 -10.41 13.24
N GLY A 118 22.83 -11.48 13.47
CA GLY A 118 23.85 -11.91 12.50
C GLY A 118 23.31 -12.32 11.12
N ILE A 119 21.99 -12.48 10.99
CA ILE A 119 21.29 -12.91 9.76
C ILE A 119 20.44 -11.78 9.13
N GLY A 120 20.45 -10.58 9.70
CA GLY A 120 19.64 -9.44 9.26
C GLY A 120 19.12 -8.59 10.43
N ASP A 121 18.45 -7.50 10.09
CA ASP A 121 17.82 -6.60 11.06
C ASP A 121 16.32 -6.89 11.13
N LEU A 122 15.78 -7.07 12.33
CA LEU A 122 14.34 -7.19 12.56
C LEU A 122 13.83 -5.86 13.11
N SER A 123 12.68 -5.40 12.67
CA SER A 123 12.07 -4.19 13.18
C SER A 123 10.59 -4.38 13.45
N ALA A 124 10.06 -3.66 14.44
CA ALA A 124 8.64 -3.63 14.74
C ALA A 124 8.25 -2.27 15.29
N GLY A 125 7.07 -1.81 14.92
CA GLY A 125 6.60 -0.47 15.25
C GLY A 125 5.09 -0.36 15.26
N THR A 126 4.62 0.76 15.78
CA THR A 126 3.21 1.13 15.78
C THR A 126 3.07 2.63 15.68
N GLY A 127 1.91 3.08 15.23
CA GLY A 127 1.57 4.49 15.26
C GLY A 127 0.20 4.78 14.67
N TYR A 128 0.03 6.03 14.28
CA TYR A 128 -1.20 6.54 13.70
C TYR A 128 -1.18 6.41 12.18
N SER A 129 -2.33 6.09 11.60
CA SER A 129 -2.54 6.03 10.16
C SER A 129 -3.91 6.58 9.80
N GLN A 130 -3.98 7.24 8.65
CA GLN A 130 -5.24 7.57 7.98
C GLN A 130 -5.14 7.32 6.48
N MET A 131 -6.26 6.94 5.88
CA MET A 131 -6.43 6.85 4.42
C MET A 131 -7.81 7.41 4.05
N ASN A 132 -7.86 8.34 3.13
CA ASN A 132 -9.09 8.92 2.59
C ASN A 132 -9.19 8.49 1.15
N TRP A 133 -10.23 7.74 0.81
CA TRP A 133 -10.49 7.26 -0.54
C TRP A 133 -11.70 7.97 -1.11
N LYS A 134 -11.63 8.30 -2.39
CA LYS A 134 -12.77 8.76 -3.18
C LYS A 134 -12.84 7.94 -4.45
N GLN A 135 -13.99 7.33 -4.71
CA GLN A 135 -14.27 6.58 -5.93
C GLN A 135 -15.45 7.22 -6.66
N GLU A 136 -15.25 7.55 -7.94
CA GLU A 136 -16.28 8.08 -8.81
C GLU A 136 -16.94 6.94 -9.60
N GLY A 137 -18.27 6.90 -9.59
CA GLY A 137 -19.06 6.00 -10.44
C GLY A 137 -20.07 6.80 -11.24
N ALA A 138 -20.59 6.23 -12.34
CA ALA A 138 -21.49 6.96 -13.22
C ALA A 138 -22.85 7.39 -12.59
N GLY A 139 -23.12 7.04 -11.32
CA GLY A 139 -24.31 7.44 -10.56
C GLY A 139 -24.03 8.26 -9.29
N GLY A 140 -22.76 8.47 -8.92
CA GLY A 140 -22.40 9.12 -7.65
C GLY A 140 -20.95 8.93 -7.25
N PHE A 141 -20.68 9.19 -5.97
CA PHE A 141 -19.35 9.13 -5.36
C PHE A 141 -19.41 8.26 -4.11
N ILE A 142 -18.38 7.44 -3.90
CA ILE A 142 -18.12 6.76 -2.64
C ILE A 142 -16.90 7.39 -1.99
N ASP A 143 -17.05 7.79 -0.73
CA ASP A 143 -15.93 8.19 0.12
C ASP A 143 -15.70 7.09 1.17
N SER A 144 -14.45 6.66 1.37
CA SER A 144 -14.06 5.71 2.41
C SER A 144 -12.90 6.27 3.23
N ASP A 145 -13.21 6.70 4.46
CA ASP A 145 -12.25 7.31 5.38
C ASP A 145 -11.84 6.30 6.46
N TYR A 146 -10.58 5.89 6.44
CA TYR A 146 -9.96 5.05 7.45
C TYR A 146 -9.14 5.91 8.39
N ARG A 147 -9.38 5.82 9.70
CA ARG A 147 -8.57 6.50 10.73
C ARG A 147 -8.31 5.59 11.90
N GLY A 148 -7.05 5.45 12.30
CA GLY A 148 -6.73 4.54 13.38
C GLY A 148 -5.25 4.28 13.59
N ALA A 149 -4.96 3.04 13.97
CA ALA A 149 -3.62 2.60 14.32
C ALA A 149 -3.05 1.67 13.25
N LYS A 150 -1.74 1.70 13.10
CA LYS A 150 -1.00 0.83 12.20
C LYS A 150 0.14 0.18 12.95
N VAL A 151 0.24 -1.14 12.85
CA VAL A 151 1.36 -1.94 13.32
C VAL A 151 2.18 -2.33 12.10
N VAL A 152 3.50 -2.24 12.23
CA VAL A 152 4.45 -2.67 11.21
C VAL A 152 5.46 -3.63 11.81
N GLY A 153 5.78 -4.70 11.09
CA GLY A 153 6.90 -5.56 11.36
C GLY A 153 7.72 -5.69 10.10
N GLY A 154 9.04 -5.62 10.18
CA GLY A 154 9.88 -5.77 9.00
C GLY A 154 11.12 -6.55 9.26
N TRP A 155 11.65 -7.09 8.19
CA TRP A 155 12.87 -7.86 8.18
C TRP A 155 13.74 -7.39 7.03
N GLU A 156 14.93 -6.96 7.40
CA GLU A 156 15.99 -6.53 6.50
C GLU A 156 17.00 -7.67 6.40
N THR A 157 17.19 -8.19 5.20
CA THR A 157 18.07 -9.32 4.97
C THR A 157 18.76 -9.20 3.62
N ALA A 158 19.53 -10.21 3.24
CA ALA A 158 20.09 -10.33 1.92
C ALA A 158 19.70 -11.67 1.28
N PHE A 159 19.18 -11.63 0.05
CA PHE A 159 19.01 -12.84 -0.75
C PHE A 159 20.14 -12.93 -1.78
N GLY A 160 21.05 -13.89 -1.59
CA GLY A 160 22.30 -13.94 -2.34
C GLY A 160 23.23 -12.78 -1.94
N ARG A 161 23.40 -11.79 -2.82
CA ARG A 161 24.24 -10.59 -2.58
C ARG A 161 23.42 -9.29 -2.57
N ARG A 162 22.09 -9.39 -2.48
CA ARG A 162 21.19 -8.26 -2.68
C ARG A 162 20.44 -7.90 -1.41
N PRO A 163 20.44 -6.63 -1.00
CA PRO A 163 19.65 -6.19 0.14
C PRO A 163 18.16 -6.25 -0.19
N LEU A 164 17.39 -6.79 0.74
CA LEU A 164 15.96 -6.99 0.64
C LEU A 164 15.30 -6.54 1.95
N TRP A 165 14.32 -5.66 1.85
CA TRP A 165 13.44 -5.30 2.96
C TRP A 165 12.08 -5.90 2.73
N ILE A 166 11.53 -6.55 3.75
CA ILE A 166 10.19 -7.09 3.76
C ILE A 166 9.46 -6.41 4.91
N ASP A 167 8.44 -5.62 4.61
CA ASP A 167 7.57 -5.00 5.61
C ASP A 167 6.18 -5.65 5.56
N LEU A 168 5.69 -6.05 6.73
CA LEU A 168 4.34 -6.51 6.96
C LEU A 168 3.60 -5.45 7.77
N THR A 169 2.39 -5.10 7.36
CA THR A 169 1.57 -4.11 8.05
C THR A 169 0.21 -4.65 8.41
N LEU A 170 -0.27 -4.31 9.61
CA LEU A 170 -1.64 -4.50 10.05
C LEU A 170 -2.21 -3.13 10.42
N GLY A 171 -3.27 -2.73 9.75
CA GLY A 171 -4.04 -1.53 10.08
C GLY A 171 -5.30 -1.90 10.86
N LEU A 172 -5.63 -1.10 11.86
CA LEU A 172 -6.83 -1.19 12.68
C LEU A 172 -7.52 0.17 12.60
N TYR A 173 -8.65 0.23 11.91
CA TYR A 173 -9.27 1.50 11.54
C TYR A 173 -10.71 1.59 12.00
N ASP A 174 -11.10 2.82 12.34
CA ASP A 174 -12.46 3.28 12.25
C ASP A 174 -12.71 3.68 10.79
N LEU A 175 -13.63 3.00 10.12
CA LEU A 175 -14.03 3.24 8.73
C LEU A 175 -15.32 4.04 8.70
N ASN A 176 -15.25 5.25 8.15
CA ASN A 176 -16.41 6.07 7.84
C ASN A 176 -16.64 6.07 6.33
N GLY A 177 -17.68 5.36 5.89
CA GLY A 177 -18.07 5.23 4.49
C GLY A 177 -19.26 6.10 4.14
N LYS A 178 -19.26 6.73 2.97
CA LYS A 178 -20.37 7.57 2.48
C LYS A 178 -20.67 7.31 1.03
N TYR A 179 -21.94 7.31 0.68
CA TYR A 179 -22.39 7.38 -0.71
C TYR A 179 -23.13 8.69 -0.96
N SER A 180 -22.68 9.44 -1.96
CA SER A 180 -23.29 10.68 -2.43
C SER A 180 -23.74 10.52 -3.87
N ASN A 181 -24.91 11.06 -4.21
CA ASN A 181 -25.35 11.10 -5.62
C ASN A 181 -24.52 12.11 -6.44
N VAL A 182 -24.72 12.14 -7.76
CA VAL A 182 -24.06 13.11 -8.67
C VAL A 182 -24.27 14.58 -8.32
N ALA A 183 -25.30 14.92 -7.53
CA ALA A 183 -25.54 16.27 -7.04
C ALA A 183 -24.78 16.58 -5.73
N GLY A 184 -23.95 15.65 -5.23
CA GLY A 184 -23.19 15.77 -3.98
C GLY A 184 -24.04 15.61 -2.72
N VAL A 185 -25.26 15.07 -2.84
CA VAL A 185 -26.14 14.85 -1.69
C VAL A 185 -25.90 13.46 -1.13
N VAL A 186 -25.42 13.41 0.12
CA VAL A 186 -25.24 12.16 0.87
C VAL A 186 -26.57 11.41 0.96
N GLN A 187 -26.58 10.18 0.47
CA GLN A 187 -27.74 9.29 0.50
C GLN A 187 -27.68 8.30 1.65
N ALA A 188 -26.47 7.85 2.00
CA ALA A 188 -26.24 6.89 3.07
C ALA A 188 -24.82 7.00 3.61
N GLU A 189 -24.65 6.56 4.85
CA GLU A 189 -23.37 6.51 5.57
C GLU A 189 -23.28 5.18 6.34
N ILE A 190 -22.06 4.71 6.55
CA ILE A 190 -21.72 3.55 7.37
C ILE A 190 -20.51 3.90 8.24
N ASP A 191 -20.48 3.37 9.45
CA ASP A 191 -19.42 3.58 10.42
C ASP A 191 -19.12 2.24 11.08
N GLU A 192 -17.93 1.69 10.85
CA GLU A 192 -17.55 0.38 11.38
C GLU A 192 -16.05 0.23 11.63
N PHE A 193 -15.69 -0.73 12.48
CA PHE A 193 -14.29 -1.09 12.69
C PHE A 193 -13.85 -2.08 11.61
N THR A 194 -12.69 -1.85 11.01
CA THR A 194 -12.12 -2.71 9.96
C THR A 194 -10.61 -2.91 10.10
N THR A 195 -10.07 -3.88 9.38
CA THR A 195 -8.63 -4.14 9.30
C THR A 195 -8.08 -4.09 7.89
N THR A 196 -6.79 -3.76 7.78
CA THR A 196 -6.05 -3.88 6.52
C THR A 196 -4.78 -4.67 6.72
N TRP A 197 -4.37 -5.40 5.69
CA TRP A 197 -3.15 -6.21 5.69
C TRP A 197 -2.27 -5.77 4.55
N GLY A 198 -0.99 -5.51 4.81
CA GLY A 198 -0.05 -5.09 3.78
C GLY A 198 1.24 -5.88 3.80
N LEU A 199 1.84 -6.00 2.62
CA LEU A 199 3.17 -6.54 2.40
C LEU A 199 3.89 -5.64 1.40
N ASP A 200 4.98 -5.03 1.82
CA ASP A 200 5.90 -4.31 0.94
C ASP A 200 7.23 -5.06 0.84
N ILE A 201 7.73 -5.20 -0.38
CA ILE A 201 9.06 -5.72 -0.67
C ILE A 201 9.87 -4.61 -1.31
N LYS A 202 11.04 -4.33 -0.75
CA LYS A 202 11.94 -3.29 -1.23
C LYS A 202 13.31 -3.83 -1.54
N SER A 203 13.95 -3.29 -2.57
CA SER A 203 15.33 -3.60 -2.91
C SER A 203 16.00 -2.39 -3.55
N ASP A 204 17.27 -2.17 -3.24
CA ASP A 204 18.02 -1.04 -3.78
C ASP A 204 18.26 -1.22 -5.27
N VAL A 205 18.09 -0.15 -6.04
CA VAL A 205 18.28 -0.12 -7.50
C VAL A 205 19.07 1.12 -7.90
N LYS A 206 19.77 1.06 -9.03
CA LYS A 206 20.34 2.23 -9.69
C LYS A 206 19.55 2.53 -10.95
N PHE A 207 18.96 3.72 -11.02
CA PHE A 207 18.26 4.19 -12.21
C PHE A 207 19.03 5.35 -12.84
N PHE A 208 19.57 5.16 -14.04
CA PHE A 208 20.46 6.13 -14.71
C PHE A 208 21.63 6.63 -13.83
N GLY A 209 22.18 5.75 -12.98
CA GLY A 209 23.27 6.09 -12.06
C GLY A 209 22.85 6.77 -10.76
N ILE A 210 21.55 7.03 -10.58
CA ILE A 210 20.98 7.56 -9.34
C ILE A 210 20.62 6.38 -8.43
N PRO A 211 21.17 6.30 -7.20
CA PRO A 211 20.73 5.33 -6.21
C PRO A 211 19.27 5.59 -5.82
N GLY A 212 18.49 4.52 -5.78
CA GLY A 212 17.12 4.54 -5.31
C GLY A 212 16.72 3.16 -4.83
N ARG A 213 15.42 2.98 -4.60
CA ARG A 213 14.87 1.72 -4.12
C ARG A 213 13.60 1.40 -4.87
N ALA A 214 13.52 0.19 -5.41
CA ALA A 214 12.28 -0.30 -5.98
C ALA A 214 11.43 -0.89 -4.84
N VAL A 215 10.16 -0.49 -4.80
CA VAL A 215 9.17 -0.90 -3.79
C VAL A 215 7.99 -1.53 -4.49
N PHE A 216 7.59 -2.71 -4.04
CA PHE A 216 6.42 -3.42 -4.53
C PHE A 216 5.53 -3.77 -3.35
N GLY A 217 4.30 -3.29 -3.38
CA GLY A 217 3.36 -3.44 -2.30
C GLY A 217 2.08 -4.16 -2.73
N ILE A 218 1.51 -4.91 -1.79
CA ILE A 218 0.12 -5.35 -1.83
C ILE A 218 -0.54 -4.93 -0.52
N THR A 219 -1.72 -4.33 -0.60
CA THR A 219 -2.57 -4.02 0.53
C THR A 219 -3.94 -4.65 0.31
N TYR A 220 -4.44 -5.38 1.29
CA TYR A 220 -5.79 -5.91 1.34
C TYR A 220 -6.57 -5.13 2.39
N LEU A 221 -7.78 -4.71 2.04
CA LEU A 221 -8.72 -4.00 2.89
C LEU A 221 -9.89 -4.95 3.12
N GLU A 222 -10.15 -5.30 4.38
CA GLU A 222 -11.24 -6.22 4.74
C GLU A 222 -12.60 -5.57 4.45
N ASP A 223 -12.75 -4.29 4.76
CA ASP A 223 -13.97 -3.54 4.46
C ASP A 223 -13.64 -2.29 3.66
N PHE A 224 -14.18 -2.19 2.45
CA PHE A 224 -14.21 -1.01 1.61
C PHE A 224 -15.67 -0.62 1.34
N THR A 225 -16.00 0.67 1.40
CA THR A 225 -17.39 1.11 1.25
C THR A 225 -17.93 0.78 -0.14
N THR A 226 -19.14 0.24 -0.20
CA THR A 226 -19.82 -0.11 -1.45
C THR A 226 -21.25 0.41 -1.46
N TRP A 227 -21.79 0.55 -2.67
CA TRP A 227 -23.20 0.87 -2.90
C TRP A 227 -23.81 -0.14 -3.85
N LYS A 228 -24.71 -0.98 -3.33
CA LYS A 228 -25.35 -2.08 -4.05
C LYS A 228 -26.84 -2.14 -3.75
N GLY A 229 -27.66 -2.31 -4.79
CA GLY A 229 -29.13 -2.41 -4.65
C GLY A 229 -29.83 -1.25 -3.92
N GLY A 230 -29.24 -0.05 -3.92
CA GLY A 230 -29.79 1.10 -3.19
C GLY A 230 -29.46 1.14 -1.69
N ALA A 231 -28.48 0.35 -1.25
CA ALA A 231 -28.01 0.31 0.13
C ALA A 231 -26.49 0.45 0.19
N ILE A 232 -26.01 1.05 1.29
CA ILE A 232 -24.59 1.12 1.62
C ILE A 232 -24.18 -0.16 2.36
N GLY A 233 -22.98 -0.62 2.10
CA GLY A 233 -22.36 -1.75 2.80
C GLY A 233 -20.86 -1.76 2.58
N THR A 234 -20.23 -2.89 2.84
CA THR A 234 -18.79 -3.08 2.68
C THR A 234 -18.47 -4.39 1.96
N ASP A 235 -17.31 -4.40 1.31
CA ASP A 235 -16.77 -5.56 0.58
C ASP A 235 -15.23 -5.46 0.57
N ASP A 236 -14.56 -6.58 0.30
CA ASP A 236 -13.10 -6.64 0.30
C ASP A 236 -12.50 -5.82 -0.86
N ALA A 237 -11.32 -5.22 -0.65
CA ALA A 237 -10.56 -4.56 -1.70
C ALA A 237 -9.08 -4.94 -1.68
N VAL A 238 -8.42 -4.81 -2.83
CA VAL A 238 -6.97 -5.04 -2.97
C VAL A 238 -6.33 -3.85 -3.67
N VAL A 239 -5.15 -3.45 -3.24
CA VAL A 239 -4.35 -2.41 -3.87
C VAL A 239 -2.98 -2.98 -4.17
N LEU A 240 -2.55 -2.85 -5.42
CA LEU A 240 -1.21 -3.22 -5.85
C LEU A 240 -0.41 -1.94 -6.10
N THR A 241 0.83 -1.90 -5.65
CA THR A 241 1.73 -0.75 -5.85
C THR A 241 3.09 -1.19 -6.37
N GLY A 242 3.67 -0.36 -7.23
CA GLY A 242 5.04 -0.50 -7.72
C GLY A 242 5.66 0.88 -7.87
N ALA A 243 6.63 1.23 -7.03
CA ALA A 243 7.20 2.56 -6.96
C ALA A 243 8.74 2.55 -6.94
N LEU A 244 9.31 3.69 -7.33
CA LEU A 244 10.72 4.01 -7.12
C LEU A 244 10.80 5.07 -6.02
N GLU A 245 11.49 4.74 -4.93
CA GLU A 245 11.89 5.65 -3.86
C GLU A 245 13.27 6.24 -4.21
N LEU A 246 13.38 7.57 -4.13
CA LEU A 246 14.60 8.33 -4.34
C LEU A 246 14.96 9.04 -3.03
N LEU A 247 16.22 8.91 -2.61
CA LEU A 247 16.75 9.65 -1.48
C LEU A 247 16.89 11.13 -1.87
N VAL A 248 16.25 12.00 -1.11
CA VAL A 248 16.25 13.45 -1.32
C VAL A 248 17.20 14.15 -0.35
N TYR A 249 17.37 13.59 0.86
CA TYR A 249 18.28 14.08 1.90
C TYR A 249 18.66 12.95 2.84
#